data_AF-A0A015L1P4-F1
#
_entry.id   AF-A0A015L1P4-F1
#
_cell.length_a   1.000
_cell.length_b   1.000
_cell.length_c   1.000
_cell.angle_alpha   90.00
_cell.angle_beta   90.00
_cell.angle_gamma   90.00
#
_symmetry.space_group_name_H-M   'P 1'
#
loop_
_entity.id
_entity.type
_entity.pdbx_description
1 polymer ?
#
loop_
_entity_poly.entity_id
_entity_poly.type
_entity_poly.pdbx_seq_one_letter_code
_entity_poly.pdbx_strand_id
1 'polypeptide(L)'
;MRKLYKNELNGTELLKASEGIKSFNQCYRTNISQLTEGTDWHTWKSETRKWLKIVRRVIKVKDKACKEATIKRRIEERNKMITKDQRKMINNILDKKYSKIDLDRIRIIADTQEEILLNSKDEVQVEAINTFSSLFRVRNHKFENLPEQWKDIYKPQADIDLRIYDHLNDVLTEQEWNEMLNTINDKSALGHTNKMENISTVSDPQDIRLGLQPGKNETNPFD
;
A
#
# COMPACT_ATOMS: atom_id res chain seq x y z
N MET A 1 25.50 34.67 20.20
CA MET A 1 24.40 35.49 20.77
C MET A 1 25.03 36.62 21.57
N ARG A 2 24.90 37.89 21.11
CA ARG A 2 25.40 39.07 21.85
C ARG A 2 24.64 39.19 23.18
N LYS A 3 25.36 39.42 24.28
CA LYS A 3 24.77 39.74 25.58
C LYS A 3 24.45 41.23 25.59
N LEU A 4 23.17 41.58 25.47
CA LEU A 4 22.71 42.97 25.57
C LEU A 4 22.82 43.40 27.04
N TYR A 5 23.65 44.41 27.32
CA TYR A 5 23.72 45.04 28.64
C TYR A 5 22.85 46.31 28.66
N LYS A 6 22.50 46.70 29.89
CA LYS A 6 21.47 47.67 30.32
C LYS A 6 21.45 49.03 29.58
N ASN A 7 22.47 49.35 28.78
CA ASN A 7 22.72 50.67 28.20
C ASN A 7 22.87 50.67 26.65
N GLU A 8 22.61 49.55 25.96
CA GLU A 8 22.89 49.43 24.50
C GLU A 8 21.64 49.28 23.61
N LEU A 9 20.44 49.19 24.21
CA LEU A 9 19.21 49.02 23.45
C LEU A 9 18.70 50.40 22.99
N ASN A 10 19.16 50.80 21.81
CA ASN A 10 18.81 52.08 21.19
C ASN A 10 17.34 52.04 20.69
N GLY A 11 16.67 53.19 20.59
CA GLY A 11 15.21 53.27 20.33
C GLY A 11 14.69 52.41 19.17
N THR A 12 15.45 52.26 18.08
CA THR A 12 15.07 51.41 16.94
C THR A 12 15.14 49.91 17.25
N GLU A 13 16.05 49.46 18.10
CA GLU A 13 16.16 48.07 18.54
C GLU A 13 15.10 47.72 19.60
N LEU A 14 14.76 48.67 20.48
CA LEU A 14 13.66 48.53 21.45
C LEU A 14 12.31 48.37 20.74
N LEU A 15 12.04 49.18 19.72
CA LEU A 15 10.83 49.08 18.91
C LEU A 15 10.71 47.71 18.24
N LYS A 16 11.77 47.24 17.57
CA LYS A 16 11.81 45.91 16.94
C LYS A 16 11.61 44.78 17.96
N ALA A 17 12.23 44.88 19.14
CA ALA A 17 12.06 43.88 20.20
C ALA A 17 10.62 43.86 20.75
N SER A 18 10.00 45.03 20.93
CA SER A 18 8.61 45.16 21.39
C SER A 18 7.61 44.60 20.36
N GLU A 19 7.82 44.86 19.06
CA GLU A 19 7.04 44.26 17.97
C GLU A 19 7.16 42.73 17.93
N GLY A 20 8.37 42.22 18.15
CA GLY A 20 8.63 40.78 18.26
C GLY A 20 7.89 40.14 19.43
N ILE A 21 7.90 40.79 20.61
CA ILE A 21 7.16 40.34 21.80
C ILE A 21 5.65 40.35 21.52
N LYS A 22 5.13 41.39 20.86
CA LYS A 22 3.70 41.48 20.51
C LYS A 22 3.28 40.34 19.59
N SER A 23 4.08 40.06 18.56
CA SER A 23 3.84 38.96 17.62
C SER A 23 3.91 37.59 18.31
N PHE A 24 4.88 37.41 19.20
CA PHE A 24 5.01 36.20 20.02
C PHE A 24 3.82 35.99 20.95
N ASN A 25 3.39 37.05 21.63
CA ASN A 25 2.21 37.05 22.49
C ASN A 25 0.95 36.66 21.72
N GLN A 26 0.77 37.17 20.50
CA GLN A 26 -0.36 36.79 19.64
C GLN A 26 -0.30 35.31 19.21
N CYS A 27 0.87 34.83 18.80
CA CYS A 27 1.06 33.47 18.30
C CYS A 27 0.83 32.39 19.38
N TYR A 28 1.35 32.64 20.58
CA TYR A 28 1.32 31.68 21.69
C TYR A 28 0.33 32.02 22.80
N ARG A 29 -0.46 33.10 22.65
CA ARG A 29 -1.39 33.62 23.65
C ARG A 29 -0.72 33.87 25.01
N THR A 30 0.42 34.56 24.99
CA THR A 30 1.17 34.94 26.21
C THR A 30 0.97 36.42 26.55
N ASN A 31 1.18 36.78 27.82
CA ASN A 31 1.11 38.16 28.31
C ASN A 31 2.49 38.63 28.79
N ILE A 32 3.50 38.56 27.93
CA ILE A 32 4.83 39.12 28.23
C ILE A 32 4.76 40.65 28.12
N SER A 33 5.22 41.34 29.16
CA SER A 33 5.30 42.81 29.18
C SER A 33 6.27 43.34 28.13
N GLN A 34 5.92 44.50 27.54
CA GLN A 34 6.78 45.19 26.57
C GLN A 34 8.01 45.77 27.28
N LEU A 35 9.12 45.87 26.54
CA LEU A 35 10.35 46.49 27.02
C LEU A 35 10.22 48.01 26.92
N THR A 36 10.32 48.71 28.05
CA THR A 36 10.43 50.17 28.15
C THR A 36 11.76 50.56 28.79
N GLU A 37 12.19 51.81 28.61
CA GLU A 37 13.49 52.30 29.14
C GLU A 37 13.61 52.14 30.67
N GLY A 38 12.49 52.14 31.41
CA GLY A 38 12.44 51.94 32.86
C GLY A 38 12.21 50.50 33.33
N THR A 39 12.27 49.50 32.45
CA THR A 39 11.95 48.10 32.81
C THR A 39 13.03 47.49 33.70
N ASP A 40 12.65 46.94 34.85
CA ASP A 40 13.56 46.10 35.63
C ASP A 40 13.84 44.78 34.91
N TRP A 41 15.06 44.69 34.38
CA TRP A 41 15.52 43.55 33.62
C TRP A 41 15.52 42.24 34.42
N HIS A 42 15.78 42.29 35.73
CA HIS A 42 15.83 41.06 36.54
C HIS A 42 14.44 40.45 36.70
N THR A 43 13.44 41.28 37.02
CA THR A 43 12.04 40.86 37.11
C THR A 43 11.51 40.42 35.75
N TRP A 44 11.71 41.21 34.70
CA TRP A 44 11.26 40.87 33.33
C TRP A 44 11.87 39.56 32.82
N LYS A 45 13.17 39.34 33.05
CA LYS A 45 13.86 38.10 32.69
C LYS A 45 13.32 36.89 33.46
N SER A 46 12.92 37.06 34.71
CA SER A 46 12.30 36.00 35.51
C SER A 46 10.92 35.62 34.96
N GLU A 47 10.10 36.62 34.65
CA GLU A 47 8.76 36.44 34.09
C GLU A 47 8.79 35.80 32.69
N THR A 48 9.64 36.30 31.80
CA THR A 48 9.81 35.74 30.45
C THR A 48 10.28 34.29 30.48
N ARG A 49 11.16 33.91 31.41
CA ARG A 49 11.54 32.50 31.60
C ARG A 49 10.37 31.63 32.01
N LYS A 50 9.46 32.13 32.86
CA LYS A 50 8.22 31.40 33.23
C LYS A 50 7.33 31.21 31.99
N TRP A 51 7.12 32.26 31.21
CA TRP A 51 6.37 32.19 29.96
C TRP A 51 7.00 31.22 28.95
N LEU A 52 8.32 31.23 28.81
CA LEU A 52 9.02 30.29 27.93
C LEU A 52 8.79 28.82 28.33
N LYS A 53 8.73 28.51 29.64
CA LYS A 53 8.38 27.16 30.11
C LYS A 53 6.96 26.77 29.69
N ILE A 54 6.00 27.68 29.80
CA ILE A 54 4.61 27.46 29.40
C ILE A 54 4.54 27.23 27.88
N VAL A 55 5.17 28.08 27.08
CA VAL A 55 5.18 27.96 25.61
C VAL A 55 5.80 26.65 25.16
N ARG A 56 6.94 26.24 25.75
CA ARG A 56 7.54 24.92 25.45
C ARG A 56 6.58 23.77 25.74
N ARG A 57 5.80 23.85 26.82
CA ARG A 57 4.78 22.84 27.14
C ARG A 57 3.66 22.84 26.10
N VAL A 58 3.17 24.01 25.70
CA VAL A 58 2.13 24.14 24.66
C VAL A 58 2.61 23.57 23.33
N ILE A 59 3.83 23.89 22.90
CA ILE A 59 4.44 23.35 21.67
C ILE A 59 4.53 21.82 21.77
N LYS A 60 5.00 21.29 22.90
CA LYS A 60 5.09 19.83 23.11
C LYS A 60 3.73 19.14 23.02
N VAL A 61 2.67 19.75 23.56
CA VAL A 61 1.31 19.22 23.46
C VAL A 61 0.80 19.25 22.02
N LYS A 62 1.00 20.37 21.30
CA LYS A 62 0.63 20.49 19.89
C LYS A 62 1.37 19.49 19.00
N ASP A 63 2.67 19.31 19.23
CA ASP A 63 3.49 18.33 18.50
C ASP A 63 3.00 16.89 18.74
N LYS A 64 2.68 16.55 20.00
CA LYS A 64 2.09 15.26 20.34
C LYS A 64 0.75 15.04 19.62
N ALA A 65 -0.15 16.03 19.65
CA ALA A 65 -1.43 15.95 18.97
C ALA A 65 -1.28 15.81 17.44
N CYS A 66 -0.31 16.51 16.83
CA CYS A 66 0.00 16.39 15.41
C CYS A 66 0.51 14.99 15.04
N LYS A 67 1.39 14.42 15.88
CA LYS A 67 1.87 13.03 15.72
C LYS A 67 0.73 12.03 15.84
N GLU A 68 -0.12 12.16 16.85
CA GLU A 68 -1.29 11.29 17.04
C GLU A 68 -2.26 11.39 15.86
N ALA A 69 -2.56 12.59 15.36
CA ALA A 69 -3.40 12.79 14.18
C ALA A 69 -2.80 12.14 12.93
N THR A 70 -1.48 12.24 12.75
CA THR A 70 -0.77 11.60 11.65
C THR A 70 -0.85 10.07 11.74
N ILE A 71 -0.64 9.50 12.93
CA ILE A 71 -0.75 8.06 13.16
C ILE A 71 -2.18 7.59 12.84
N LYS A 72 -3.21 8.26 13.36
CA LYS A 72 -4.61 7.93 13.09
C LYS A 72 -4.93 7.99 11.60
N ARG A 73 -4.47 9.03 10.90
CA ARG A 73 -4.63 9.15 9.45
C ARG A 73 -3.99 7.98 8.70
N ARG A 74 -2.76 7.59 9.07
CA ARG A 74 -2.06 6.46 8.44
C ARG A 74 -2.77 5.12 8.67
N ILE A 75 -3.32 4.92 9.87
CA ILE A 75 -4.13 3.73 10.18
C ILE A 75 -5.37 3.70 9.27
N GLU A 76 -6.09 4.81 9.17
CA GLU A 76 -7.28 4.91 8.31
C GLU A 76 -6.97 4.71 6.83
N GLU A 77 -5.88 5.31 6.33
CA GLU A 77 -5.37 5.07 4.97
C GLU A 77 -5.10 3.59 4.73
N ARG A 78 -4.49 2.89 5.70
CA ARG A 78 -4.18 1.47 5.60
C ARG A 78 -5.44 0.60 5.65
N ASN A 79 -6.40 0.92 6.51
CA ASN A 79 -7.68 0.21 6.57
C ASN A 79 -8.43 0.32 5.23
N LYS A 80 -8.39 1.48 4.58
CA LYS A 80 -8.95 1.66 3.23
C LYS A 80 -8.25 0.81 2.17
N MET A 81 -6.96 0.49 2.33
CA MET A 81 -6.24 -0.38 1.38
C MET A 81 -6.67 -1.84 1.49
N ILE A 82 -7.17 -2.31 2.64
CA ILE A 82 -7.67 -3.69 2.81
C ILE A 82 -8.81 -3.99 1.84
N THR A 83 -9.70 -3.02 1.61
CA THR A 83 -10.88 -3.20 0.75
C THR A 83 -10.62 -2.79 -0.70
N LYS A 84 -9.83 -1.73 -0.94
CA LYS A 84 -9.64 -1.17 -2.28
C LYS A 84 -8.40 -1.65 -3.03
N ASP A 85 -7.28 -1.87 -2.33
CA ASP A 85 -5.97 -2.10 -2.96
C ASP A 85 -5.07 -2.98 -2.07
N GLN A 86 -5.45 -4.25 -1.99
CA GLN A 86 -4.77 -5.26 -1.17
C GLN A 86 -3.33 -5.48 -1.62
N ARG A 87 -3.06 -5.41 -2.93
CA ARG A 87 -1.70 -5.60 -3.48
C ARG A 87 -0.76 -4.50 -2.97
N LYS A 88 -1.18 -3.24 -2.99
CA LYS A 88 -0.39 -2.14 -2.44
C LYS A 88 -0.19 -2.26 -0.93
N MET A 89 -1.21 -2.70 -0.19
CA MET A 89 -1.08 -2.96 1.25
C MET A 89 0.00 -4.01 1.53
N ILE A 90 -0.05 -5.16 0.86
CA ILE A 90 0.91 -6.25 1.01
C ILE A 90 2.32 -5.78 0.67
N ASN A 91 2.47 -5.04 -0.43
CA ASN A 91 3.78 -4.50 -0.83
C ASN A 91 4.37 -3.54 0.20
N ASN A 92 3.53 -2.68 0.79
CA ASN A 92 3.94 -1.77 1.87
C ASN A 92 4.28 -2.51 3.17
N ILE A 93 3.63 -3.66 3.45
CA ILE A 93 3.94 -4.49 4.63
C ILE A 93 5.29 -5.17 4.49
N LEU A 94 5.54 -5.72 3.31
CA LEU A 94 6.74 -6.51 3.03
C LEU A 94 7.95 -5.63 2.70
N ASP A 95 7.81 -4.29 2.78
CA ASP A 95 8.79 -3.32 2.30
C ASP A 95 9.37 -3.71 0.94
N LYS A 96 8.50 -4.24 0.07
CA LYS A 96 8.92 -4.85 -1.19
C LYS A 96 9.33 -3.74 -2.15
N LYS A 97 10.63 -3.51 -2.24
CA LYS A 97 11.22 -2.61 -3.23
C LYS A 97 11.17 -3.31 -4.58
N TYR A 98 10.28 -2.85 -5.45
CA TYR A 98 10.33 -3.24 -6.86
C TYR A 98 11.45 -2.46 -7.53
N SER A 99 12.51 -3.15 -7.89
CA SER A 99 13.44 -2.62 -8.89
C SER A 99 12.72 -2.70 -10.23
N LYS A 100 12.18 -1.57 -10.70
CA LYS A 100 11.70 -1.48 -12.07
C LYS A 100 12.94 -1.50 -12.96
N ILE A 101 13.03 -2.52 -13.81
CA ILE A 101 14.05 -2.57 -14.86
C ILE A 101 13.44 -1.86 -16.06
N ASP A 102 13.95 -0.68 -16.38
CA ASP A 102 13.61 0.02 -17.61
C ASP A 102 14.60 -0.44 -18.68
N LEU A 103 14.09 -1.10 -19.72
CA LEU A 103 14.85 -1.60 -20.86
C LEU A 103 14.88 -0.51 -21.94
N ASP A 104 15.97 0.25 -22.00
CA ASP A 104 16.12 1.34 -22.98
C ASP A 104 16.71 0.86 -24.32
N ARG A 105 17.50 -0.23 -24.29
CA ARG A 105 18.25 -0.72 -25.44
C ARG A 105 18.38 -2.23 -25.43
N ILE A 106 18.31 -2.84 -26.61
CA ILE A 106 18.55 -4.27 -26.79
C ILE A 106 19.56 -4.47 -27.91
N ARG A 107 20.52 -5.37 -27.67
CA ARG A 107 21.54 -5.77 -28.64
C ARG A 107 21.08 -7.06 -29.30
N ILE A 108 20.98 -7.03 -30.62
CA ILE A 108 20.71 -8.19 -31.47
C ILE A 108 22.00 -8.52 -32.23
N ILE A 109 22.27 -9.80 -32.42
CA ILE A 109 23.30 -10.26 -33.36
C ILE A 109 22.55 -10.69 -34.61
N ALA A 110 22.74 -9.97 -35.71
CA ALA A 110 22.17 -10.35 -37.01
C ALA A 110 22.88 -11.60 -37.57
N ASP A 111 22.23 -12.30 -38.49
CA ASP A 111 22.78 -13.49 -39.16
C ASP A 111 24.12 -13.20 -39.88
N THR A 112 24.40 -11.93 -40.18
CA THR A 112 25.65 -11.43 -40.78
C THR A 112 26.78 -11.21 -39.76
N GLN A 113 26.62 -11.64 -38.50
CA GLN A 113 27.56 -11.38 -37.40
C GLN A 113 27.72 -9.89 -37.02
N GLU A 114 26.87 -9.02 -37.56
CA GLU A 114 26.81 -7.61 -37.19
C GLU A 114 25.93 -7.41 -35.97
N GLU A 115 26.39 -6.56 -35.06
CA GLU A 115 25.67 -6.24 -33.82
C GLU A 115 24.85 -4.98 -34.00
N ILE A 116 23.53 -5.13 -33.89
CA ILE A 116 22.58 -4.03 -34.04
C ILE A 116 22.08 -3.66 -32.64
N LEU A 117 22.16 -2.37 -32.32
CA LEU A 117 21.62 -1.82 -31.08
C LEU A 117 20.30 -1.12 -31.36
N LEU A 118 19.20 -1.73 -30.89
CA LEU A 118 17.87 -1.14 -30.97
C LEU A 118 17.68 -0.13 -29.85
N ASN A 119 17.21 1.07 -30.21
CA ASN A 119 16.95 2.18 -29.28
C ASN A 119 15.50 2.70 -29.35
N SER A 120 14.71 2.24 -30.33
CA SER A 120 13.30 2.60 -30.44
C SER A 120 12.47 1.77 -29.46
N LYS A 121 11.52 2.40 -28.76
CA LYS A 121 10.70 1.76 -27.73
C LYS A 121 9.92 0.55 -28.25
N ASP A 122 9.34 0.67 -29.44
CA ASP A 122 8.51 -0.39 -30.03
C ASP A 122 9.37 -1.58 -30.47
N GLU A 123 10.54 -1.32 -31.05
CA GLU A 123 11.50 -2.34 -31.47
C GLU A 123 12.09 -3.08 -30.26
N VAL A 124 12.48 -2.35 -29.21
CA VAL A 124 12.97 -2.92 -27.95
C VAL A 124 11.90 -3.80 -27.29
N GLN A 125 10.64 -3.41 -27.32
CA GLN A 125 9.57 -4.22 -26.74
C GLN A 125 9.36 -5.54 -27.48
N VAL A 126 9.29 -5.50 -28.81
CA VAL A 126 9.12 -6.70 -29.64
C VAL A 126 10.29 -7.65 -29.45
N GLU A 127 11.51 -7.12 -29.50
CA GLU A 127 12.70 -7.95 -29.36
C GLU A 127 12.87 -8.51 -27.94
N ALA A 128 12.50 -7.74 -26.91
CA ALA A 128 12.49 -8.24 -25.54
C ALA A 128 11.60 -9.48 -25.43
N ILE A 129 10.38 -9.43 -25.98
CA ILE A 129 9.42 -10.54 -25.95
C ILE A 129 10.01 -11.75 -26.68
N ASN A 130 10.60 -11.56 -27.86
CA ASN A 130 11.23 -12.64 -28.63
C ASN A 130 12.40 -13.28 -27.89
N THR A 131 13.29 -12.45 -27.33
CA THR A 131 14.46 -12.90 -26.56
C THR A 131 14.03 -13.67 -25.31
N PHE A 132 13.06 -13.15 -24.54
CA PHE A 132 12.55 -13.88 -23.37
C PHE A 132 11.86 -15.18 -23.76
N SER A 133 11.07 -15.17 -24.82
CA SER A 133 10.37 -16.38 -25.30
C SER A 133 11.36 -17.47 -25.73
N SER A 134 12.47 -17.10 -26.37
CA SER A 134 13.50 -18.05 -26.79
C SER A 134 14.33 -18.62 -25.63
N LEU A 135 14.48 -17.87 -24.52
CA LEU A 135 15.12 -18.38 -23.30
C LEU A 135 14.31 -19.54 -22.68
N PHE A 136 12.99 -19.50 -22.79
CA PHE A 136 12.12 -20.59 -22.32
C PHE A 136 12.04 -21.70 -23.36
N ARG A 137 12.84 -22.75 -23.17
CA ARG A 137 12.73 -23.95 -24.00
C ARG A 137 11.44 -24.68 -23.69
N VAL A 138 10.69 -25.03 -24.75
CA VAL A 138 9.62 -26.03 -24.66
C VAL A 138 10.23 -27.31 -24.08
N ARG A 139 9.68 -27.80 -22.97
CA ARG A 139 10.16 -29.05 -22.38
C ARG A 139 9.74 -30.21 -23.27
N ASN A 140 10.68 -30.67 -24.10
CA ASN A 140 10.55 -31.94 -24.80
C ASN A 140 10.83 -33.08 -23.83
N HIS A 141 9.78 -33.52 -23.13
CA HIS A 141 9.83 -34.74 -22.33
C HIS A 141 9.93 -35.94 -23.29
N LYS A 142 11.16 -36.42 -23.53
CA LYS A 142 11.41 -37.59 -24.40
C LYS A 142 11.03 -38.89 -23.66
N PHE A 143 9.73 -39.15 -23.53
CA PHE A 143 9.22 -40.36 -22.89
C PHE A 143 9.69 -41.65 -23.58
N GLU A 144 10.02 -41.58 -24.87
CA GLU A 144 10.61 -42.69 -25.65
C GLU A 144 11.99 -43.16 -25.12
N ASN A 145 12.75 -42.27 -24.47
CA ASN A 145 14.11 -42.55 -23.98
C ASN A 145 14.18 -42.57 -22.46
N LEU A 146 13.15 -43.13 -21.80
CA LEU A 146 13.19 -43.34 -20.36
C LEU A 146 14.15 -44.48 -20.00
N PRO A 147 14.98 -44.34 -18.94
CA PRO A 147 15.72 -45.45 -18.37
C PRO A 147 14.79 -46.59 -17.96
N GLU A 148 15.25 -47.84 -18.02
CA GLU A 148 14.41 -49.02 -17.81
C GLU A 148 13.62 -48.99 -16.50
N GLN A 149 14.25 -48.53 -15.41
CA GLN A 149 13.63 -48.36 -14.09
C GLN A 149 12.39 -47.44 -14.07
N TRP A 150 12.27 -46.52 -15.05
CA TRP A 150 11.18 -45.57 -15.14
C TRP A 150 10.11 -45.99 -16.16
N LYS A 151 10.42 -46.90 -17.09
CA LYS A 151 9.46 -47.33 -18.11
C LYS A 151 8.22 -47.97 -17.50
N ASP A 152 8.41 -48.79 -16.48
CA ASP A 152 7.28 -49.46 -15.81
C ASP A 152 6.43 -48.49 -15.00
N ILE A 153 7.06 -47.50 -14.36
CA ILE A 153 6.37 -46.49 -13.52
C ILE A 153 5.54 -45.53 -14.37
N TYR A 154 6.06 -45.11 -15.53
CA TYR A 154 5.40 -44.15 -16.41
C TYR A 154 4.58 -44.80 -17.54
N LYS A 155 4.47 -46.13 -17.56
CA LYS A 155 3.61 -46.82 -18.54
C LYS A 155 2.14 -46.49 -18.26
N PRO A 156 1.32 -46.22 -19.28
CA PRO A 156 -0.11 -46.06 -19.11
C PRO A 156 -0.72 -47.27 -18.40
N GLN A 157 -1.48 -46.99 -17.35
CA GLN A 157 -2.17 -48.00 -16.55
C GLN A 157 -3.37 -48.52 -17.36
N ALA A 158 -3.44 -49.84 -17.57
CA ALA A 158 -4.45 -50.45 -18.44
C ALA A 158 -5.88 -50.39 -17.88
N ASP A 159 -5.99 -50.16 -16.57
CA ASP A 159 -7.22 -50.00 -15.81
C ASP A 159 -7.81 -48.58 -15.90
N ILE A 160 -7.06 -47.61 -16.43
CA ILE A 160 -7.50 -46.24 -16.60
C ILE A 160 -8.02 -46.04 -18.02
N ASP A 161 -9.29 -45.63 -18.14
CA ASP A 161 -9.88 -45.25 -19.43
C ASP A 161 -9.18 -43.99 -19.98
N LEU A 162 -8.65 -44.07 -21.20
CA LEU A 162 -7.97 -42.94 -21.85
C LEU A 162 -8.91 -41.75 -22.11
N ARG A 163 -10.23 -41.98 -22.14
CA ARG A 163 -11.24 -40.92 -22.35
C ARG A 163 -11.29 -39.89 -21.23
N ILE A 164 -10.70 -40.16 -20.06
CA ILE A 164 -10.60 -39.16 -18.98
C ILE A 164 -9.78 -37.93 -19.39
N TYR A 165 -8.94 -38.05 -20.43
CA TYR A 165 -8.08 -36.98 -20.91
C TYR A 165 -8.71 -36.12 -22.01
N ASP A 166 -9.83 -36.56 -22.61
CA ASP A 166 -10.46 -35.89 -23.76
C ASP A 166 -10.91 -34.46 -23.43
N HIS A 167 -11.34 -34.24 -22.18
CA HIS A 167 -11.89 -32.98 -21.68
C HIS A 167 -10.88 -32.12 -20.89
N LEU A 168 -9.57 -32.45 -20.91
CA LEU A 168 -8.55 -31.70 -20.14
C LEU A 168 -8.43 -30.23 -20.52
N ASN A 169 -8.73 -29.90 -21.78
CA ASN A 169 -8.65 -28.52 -22.30
C ASN A 169 -10.00 -27.79 -22.27
N ASP A 170 -11.06 -28.46 -21.84
CA ASP A 170 -12.39 -27.86 -21.78
C ASP A 170 -12.48 -26.87 -20.61
N VAL A 171 -13.29 -25.83 -20.79
CA VAL A 171 -13.53 -24.84 -19.74
C VAL A 171 -14.42 -25.47 -18.68
N LEU A 172 -13.95 -25.47 -17.42
CA LEU A 172 -14.72 -25.97 -16.28
C LEU A 172 -16.09 -25.30 -16.18
N THR A 173 -17.12 -26.12 -16.02
CA THR A 173 -18.51 -25.70 -15.94
C THR A 173 -18.86 -25.24 -14.52
N GLU A 174 -19.79 -24.30 -14.36
CA GLU A 174 -20.23 -23.83 -13.03
C GLU A 174 -20.80 -24.97 -12.16
N GLN A 175 -21.43 -25.96 -12.79
CA GLN A 175 -21.95 -27.13 -12.10
C GLN A 175 -20.82 -28.00 -11.51
N GLU A 176 -19.76 -28.26 -12.28
CA GLU A 176 -18.59 -29.02 -11.82
C GLU A 176 -17.87 -28.31 -10.67
N TRP A 177 -17.83 -26.98 -10.69
CA TRP A 177 -17.33 -26.16 -9.58
C TRP A 177 -18.13 -26.38 -8.30
N ASN A 178 -19.45 -26.35 -8.39
CA ASN A 178 -20.33 -26.54 -7.23
C ASN A 178 -20.26 -27.97 -6.68
N GLU A 179 -20.20 -28.97 -7.56
CA GLU A 179 -20.01 -30.36 -7.18
C GLU A 179 -18.66 -30.57 -6.47
N MET A 180 -17.58 -30.01 -7.02
CA MET A 180 -16.27 -30.06 -6.38
C MET A 180 -16.29 -29.39 -5.00
N LEU A 181 -16.86 -28.18 -4.86
CA LEU A 181 -16.98 -27.50 -3.58
C LEU A 181 -17.70 -28.33 -2.51
N ASN A 182 -18.74 -29.06 -2.90
CA ASN A 182 -19.48 -29.95 -1.99
C ASN A 182 -18.69 -31.22 -1.60
N THR A 183 -17.71 -31.63 -2.41
CA THR A 183 -16.87 -32.82 -2.14
C THR A 183 -15.61 -32.51 -1.31
N ILE A 184 -15.24 -31.24 -1.21
CA ILE A 184 -14.08 -30.82 -0.41
C ILE A 184 -14.42 -31.01 1.08
N ASN A 185 -13.52 -31.68 1.81
CA ASN A 185 -13.67 -31.89 3.24
C ASN A 185 -13.41 -30.59 4.02
N ASP A 186 -14.44 -30.07 4.68
CA ASP A 186 -14.38 -28.89 5.57
C ASP A 186 -13.48 -29.08 6.80
N LYS A 187 -13.08 -30.32 7.11
CA LYS A 187 -12.29 -30.66 8.29
C LYS A 187 -10.78 -30.73 8.01
N SER A 188 -10.35 -30.49 6.78
CA SER A 188 -8.94 -30.47 6.42
C SER A 188 -8.24 -29.23 6.99
N ALA A 189 -6.97 -29.37 7.35
CA ALA A 189 -6.18 -28.23 7.81
C ALA A 189 -6.13 -27.14 6.74
N LEU A 190 -6.39 -25.89 7.16
CA LEU A 190 -6.33 -24.73 6.27
C LEU A 190 -4.95 -24.63 5.60
N GLY A 191 -4.94 -24.44 4.28
CA GLY A 191 -3.71 -24.28 3.50
C GLY A 191 -2.88 -23.07 3.95
N HIS A 192 -1.59 -23.07 3.60
CA HIS A 192 -0.61 -22.06 4.03
C HIS A 192 -0.96 -20.61 3.68
N THR A 193 -1.94 -20.38 2.79
CA THR A 193 -2.45 -19.06 2.39
C THR A 193 -3.38 -18.42 3.43
N ASN A 194 -3.92 -19.17 4.39
CA ASN A 194 -4.88 -18.68 5.40
C ASN A 194 -4.25 -18.40 6.79
N LYS A 195 -3.09 -17.74 6.84
CA LYS A 195 -2.69 -16.98 8.05
C LYS A 195 -3.39 -15.62 8.13
N MET A 196 -4.70 -15.60 7.94
CA MET A 196 -5.56 -14.45 8.28
C MET A 196 -6.67 -14.95 9.20
N GLU A 197 -6.33 -15.13 10.48
CA GLU A 197 -7.33 -15.24 11.54
C GLU A 197 -8.06 -13.89 11.71
N ASN A 198 -9.39 -13.97 11.86
CA ASN A 198 -10.35 -12.94 12.28
C ASN A 198 -11.07 -12.09 11.21
N ILE A 199 -11.89 -12.72 10.35
CA ILE A 199 -13.02 -12.00 9.70
C ILE A 199 -14.35 -12.77 9.83
N SER A 200 -14.50 -13.64 10.83
CA SER A 200 -15.71 -14.48 10.99
C SER A 200 -16.66 -14.06 12.11
N THR A 201 -16.49 -12.90 12.74
CA THR A 201 -17.37 -12.44 13.84
C THR A 201 -18.34 -11.32 13.47
N VAL A 202 -18.53 -10.99 12.19
CA VAL A 202 -19.55 -10.01 11.76
C VAL A 202 -20.27 -10.52 10.52
N SER A 203 -21.18 -11.48 10.69
CA SER A 203 -22.29 -11.72 9.76
C SER A 203 -23.34 -12.56 10.49
N ASP A 204 -24.12 -11.90 11.35
CA ASP A 204 -25.39 -12.45 11.82
C ASP A 204 -26.37 -12.52 10.64
N PRO A 205 -27.01 -13.67 10.37
CA PRO A 205 -27.83 -13.90 9.17
C PRO A 205 -29.27 -13.36 9.29
N GLN A 206 -29.48 -12.22 9.96
CA GLN A 206 -30.82 -11.62 10.12
C GLN A 206 -31.08 -10.38 9.23
N ASP A 207 -30.06 -9.83 8.57
CA ASP A 207 -30.23 -8.58 7.78
C ASP A 207 -30.53 -8.79 6.28
N ILE A 208 -30.71 -10.02 5.81
CA ILE A 208 -31.12 -10.30 4.42
C ILE A 208 -32.59 -10.74 4.39
N ARG A 209 -33.50 -9.89 4.89
CA ARG A 209 -34.93 -10.15 4.72
C ARG A 209 -35.81 -8.90 4.63
N LEU A 210 -35.37 -7.87 3.90
CA LEU A 210 -36.25 -6.80 3.45
C LEU A 210 -35.78 -6.30 2.08
N GLY A 211 -36.36 -6.82 1.00
CA GLY A 211 -36.06 -6.27 -0.34
C GLY A 211 -36.39 -7.13 -1.55
N LEU A 212 -37.41 -7.99 -1.53
CA LEU A 212 -37.94 -8.61 -2.75
C LEU A 212 -39.47 -8.71 -2.65
N GLN A 213 -40.17 -7.69 -3.15
CA GLN A 213 -41.55 -7.87 -3.64
C GLN A 213 -41.50 -8.11 -5.15
N PRO A 214 -42.15 -9.15 -5.68
CA PRO A 214 -42.25 -9.38 -7.11
C PRO A 214 -43.33 -8.48 -7.72
N GLY A 215 -42.97 -7.79 -8.80
CA GLY A 215 -43.90 -7.03 -9.63
C GLY A 215 -45.02 -7.92 -10.18
N LYS A 216 -46.24 -7.42 -10.11
CA LYS A 216 -47.39 -7.96 -10.85
C LYS A 216 -48.10 -6.80 -11.56
N ASN A 217 -47.94 -6.85 -12.88
CA ASN A 217 -48.92 -6.63 -13.94
C ASN A 217 -49.82 -5.40 -13.90
N GLU A 218 -49.59 -4.56 -14.90
CA GLU A 218 -50.51 -3.58 -15.46
C GLU A 218 -51.90 -4.19 -15.70
N THR A 219 -52.92 -3.53 -15.16
CA THR A 219 -54.23 -3.38 -15.81
C THR A 219 -54.78 -2.01 -15.42
N ASN A 220 -54.75 -1.08 -16.37
CA ASN A 220 -55.56 0.13 -16.35
C ASN A 220 -57.00 -0.29 -16.63
N PRO A 221 -58.01 0.17 -15.88
CA PRO A 221 -58.88 1.16 -16.52
C PRO A 221 -59.64 2.11 -15.56
N PHE A 222 -59.93 3.29 -16.11
CA PHE A 222 -60.91 4.31 -15.67
C PHE A 222 -60.54 5.27 -14.53
N ASP A 223 -60.70 6.55 -14.90
CA ASP A 223 -60.70 7.83 -14.17
C ASP A 223 -59.37 8.46 -13.72
#